data_AF-A0A6P1Y0S3-F1
#
_entry.id   AF-A0A6P1Y0S3-F1
#
_cell.length_a   1.000
_cell.length_b   1.000
_cell.length_c   1.000
_cell.angle_alpha   90.00
_cell.angle_beta   90.00
_cell.angle_gamma   90.00
#
_symmetry.space_group_name_H-M   'P 1'
#
loop_
_entity.id
_entity.type
_entity.pdbx_description
1 polymer ?
#
loop_
_entity_poly.entity_id
_entity_poly.type
_entity_poly.pdbx_seq_one_letter_code
_entity_poly.pdbx_strand_id
1 'polypeptide(L)'
;MSRKKFFYVLSWCIFIGLFFSSCTLEDSSPPDARTLKIREQEQLRPRVALALRAAQTAYNVKRYDLAIPRFEFAINAGWIDGMNLYQYADCLEKTGEIKKSKLYFQRAFDELSEFYPNHTLLDELRAQGYKKNN
;
A
#
# COMPACT_ATOMS: atom_id res chain seq x y z
N MET A 1 31.78 -69.47 -2.22
CA MET A 1 32.90 -68.54 -2.49
C MET A 1 32.35 -67.46 -3.42
N SER A 2 32.42 -66.14 -3.23
CA SER A 2 33.35 -65.29 -2.48
C SER A 2 32.71 -63.90 -2.21
N ARG A 3 32.83 -63.43 -0.96
CA ARG A 3 33.13 -62.06 -0.46
C ARG A 3 32.64 -60.83 -1.28
N LYS A 4 31.72 -60.03 -0.69
CA LYS A 4 31.95 -58.76 0.05
C LYS A 4 32.02 -57.45 -0.78
N LYS A 5 31.12 -56.54 -0.38
CA LYS A 5 31.29 -55.09 -0.11
C LYS A 5 31.19 -54.08 -1.26
N PHE A 6 30.10 -53.31 -1.19
CA PHE A 6 30.09 -51.84 -1.04
C PHE A 6 31.40 -51.13 -1.41
N PHE A 7 31.36 -50.39 -2.51
CA PHE A 7 32.19 -49.21 -2.74
C PHE A 7 31.30 -48.05 -3.19
N TYR A 8 30.83 -47.31 -2.19
CA TYR A 8 30.69 -45.86 -2.28
C TYR A 8 32.10 -45.25 -2.39
N VAL A 9 32.18 -44.04 -2.94
CA VAL A 9 33.36 -43.16 -3.04
C VAL A 9 34.26 -43.43 -4.26
N LEU A 10 33.97 -42.75 -5.37
CA LEU A 10 34.94 -41.95 -6.15
C LEU A 10 34.21 -41.26 -7.32
N SER A 11 33.65 -40.08 -7.10
CA SER A 11 33.57 -39.02 -8.13
C SER A 11 33.12 -37.71 -7.48
N TRP A 12 33.90 -37.28 -6.50
CA TRP A 12 34.07 -35.86 -6.21
C TRP A 12 35.29 -35.40 -7.01
N CYS A 13 35.23 -34.18 -7.55
CA CYS A 13 36.16 -33.57 -8.51
C CYS A 13 35.84 -33.89 -9.98
N ILE A 14 34.89 -33.14 -10.56
CA ILE A 14 34.94 -32.43 -11.85
C ILE A 14 33.50 -31.95 -12.12
N PHE A 15 33.08 -30.90 -11.41
CA PHE A 15 32.03 -29.96 -11.83
C PHE A 15 32.25 -28.64 -11.08
N ILE A 16 33.51 -28.21 -11.05
CA ILE A 16 33.90 -26.83 -10.82
C ILE A 16 34.26 -26.30 -12.20
N GLY A 17 33.53 -25.26 -12.63
CA GLY A 17 33.95 -24.47 -13.79
C GLY A 17 32.84 -24.19 -14.79
N LEU A 18 31.68 -23.69 -14.35
CA LEU A 18 30.83 -22.77 -15.14
C LEU A 18 29.57 -22.25 -14.41
N PHE A 19 29.53 -22.30 -13.07
CA PHE A 19 28.56 -21.57 -12.26
C PHE A 19 29.34 -20.86 -11.15
N PHE A 20 29.06 -19.58 -10.91
CA PHE A 20 29.87 -18.62 -10.15
C PHE A 20 30.99 -17.93 -10.94
N SER A 21 30.65 -17.37 -12.11
CA SER A 21 31.31 -16.16 -12.61
C SER A 21 30.27 -15.07 -12.82
N SER A 22 29.75 -14.60 -11.70
CA SER A 22 29.32 -13.21 -11.50
C SER A 22 29.32 -12.99 -9.99
N CYS A 23 30.49 -13.04 -9.36
CA CYS A 23 30.76 -12.12 -8.27
C CYS A 23 30.73 -10.73 -8.91
N THR A 24 29.53 -10.16 -9.06
CA THR A 24 29.42 -8.71 -9.06
C THR A 24 29.93 -8.31 -7.70
N LEU A 25 31.16 -7.81 -7.68
CA LEU A 25 31.69 -6.93 -6.66
C LEU A 25 30.53 -5.97 -6.33
N GLU A 26 29.83 -6.21 -5.23
CA GLU A 26 28.88 -5.24 -4.71
C GLU A 26 29.72 -4.02 -4.39
N ASP A 27 29.69 -3.05 -5.29
CA ASP A 27 30.22 -1.73 -5.08
C ASP A 27 29.50 -1.20 -3.84
N SER A 28 30.16 -1.32 -2.68
CA SER A 28 29.67 -0.91 -1.37
C SER A 28 29.71 0.62 -1.23
N SER A 29 29.40 1.32 -2.32
CA SER A 29 29.14 2.74 -2.34
C SER A 29 27.80 2.96 -1.63
N PRO A 30 27.72 3.87 -0.62
CA PRO A 30 26.46 4.19 0.04
C PRO A 30 25.41 4.53 -1.03
N PRO A 31 24.19 3.96 -0.96
CA PRO A 31 23.15 4.31 -1.91
C PRO A 31 22.96 5.83 -1.85
N ASP A 32 23.01 6.47 -3.02
CA ASP A 32 22.77 7.90 -3.10
C ASP A 32 21.38 8.24 -2.51
N ALA A 33 21.20 9.48 -2.08
CA ALA A 33 19.98 9.88 -1.40
C ALA A 33 18.70 9.64 -2.24
N ARG A 34 18.83 9.57 -3.57
CA ARG A 34 17.74 9.25 -4.49
C ARG A 34 17.35 7.77 -4.41
N THR A 35 18.33 6.87 -4.41
CA THR A 35 18.10 5.42 -4.27
C THR A 35 17.51 5.07 -2.91
N LEU A 36 17.93 5.77 -1.85
CA LEU A 36 17.36 5.57 -0.51
C LEU A 36 15.88 5.96 -0.47
N LYS A 37 15.52 7.14 -1.02
CA LYS A 37 14.12 7.59 -1.10
C LYS A 37 13.23 6.65 -1.91
N ILE A 38 13.75 6.11 -3.03
CA ILE A 38 13.00 5.13 -3.84
C ILE A 38 12.74 3.87 -3.03
N ARG A 39 13.75 3.33 -2.33
CA ARG A 39 13.60 2.14 -1.48
C ARG A 39 12.61 2.37 -0.33
N GLU A 40 12.65 3.54 0.29
CA GLU A 40 11.68 3.91 1.33
C GLU A 40 10.24 3.95 0.81
N GLN A 41 10.02 4.53 -0.38
CA GLN A 41 8.71 4.56 -1.03
C GLN A 41 8.23 3.15 -1.44
N GLU A 42 9.14 2.32 -1.97
CA GLU A 42 8.87 0.93 -2.34
C GLU A 42 8.43 0.09 -1.13
N GLN A 43 9.06 0.31 0.03
CA GLN A 43 8.69 -0.36 1.29
C GLN A 43 7.41 0.23 1.92
N LEU A 44 7.13 1.50 1.70
CA LEU A 44 5.94 2.17 2.25
C LEU A 44 4.67 1.74 1.52
N ARG A 45 4.73 1.61 0.19
CA ARG A 45 3.59 1.23 -0.66
C ARG A 45 2.81 -0.01 -0.17
N PRO A 46 3.43 -1.18 0.09
CA PRO A 46 2.69 -2.36 0.56
C PRO A 46 2.09 -2.15 1.95
N ARG A 47 2.74 -1.35 2.81
CA ARG A 47 2.21 -1.04 4.16
C ARG A 47 0.97 -0.17 4.06
N VAL A 48 0.95 0.82 3.17
CA VAL A 48 -0.23 1.67 2.93
C VAL A 48 -1.36 0.86 2.31
N ALA A 49 -1.07 0.02 1.32
CA ALA A 49 -2.07 -0.86 0.72
C ALA A 49 -2.72 -1.79 1.77
N LEU A 50 -1.91 -2.35 2.68
CA LEU A 50 -2.42 -3.18 3.78
C LEU A 50 -3.27 -2.37 4.74
N ALA A 51 -2.85 -1.15 5.11
CA ALA A 51 -3.59 -0.26 5.98
C ALA A 51 -4.96 0.11 5.38
N LEU A 52 -5.02 0.46 4.09
CA LEU A 52 -6.27 0.77 3.39
C LEU A 52 -7.24 -0.42 3.38
N ARG A 53 -6.77 -1.63 3.06
CA ARG A 53 -7.60 -2.83 3.11
C ARG A 53 -8.17 -3.08 4.52
N ALA A 54 -7.34 -2.91 5.54
CA ALA A 54 -7.76 -3.04 6.91
C ALA A 54 -8.75 -1.93 7.34
N ALA A 55 -8.58 -0.71 6.83
CA ALA A 55 -9.50 0.41 7.05
C ALA A 55 -10.87 0.12 6.45
N GLN A 56 -10.92 -0.30 5.19
CA GLN A 56 -12.14 -0.68 4.47
C GLN A 56 -12.86 -1.84 5.17
N THR A 57 -12.10 -2.85 5.63
CA THR A 57 -12.67 -3.98 6.38
C THR A 57 -13.30 -3.50 7.67
N ALA A 58 -12.60 -2.66 8.45
CA ALA A 58 -13.11 -2.09 9.69
C ALA A 58 -14.34 -1.21 9.44
N TYR A 59 -14.34 -0.40 8.38
CA TYR A 59 -15.47 0.42 7.95
C TYR A 59 -16.72 -0.44 7.65
N ASN A 60 -16.55 -1.52 6.87
CA ASN A 60 -17.65 -2.42 6.51
C ASN A 60 -18.30 -3.10 7.72
N VAL A 61 -17.52 -3.39 8.78
CA VAL A 61 -18.03 -3.92 10.05
C VAL A 61 -18.41 -2.82 11.06
N LYS A 62 -18.49 -1.55 10.62
CA LYS A 62 -18.87 -0.38 11.41
C LYS A 62 -17.96 -0.12 12.63
N ARG A 63 -16.71 -0.59 12.58
CA ARG A 63 -15.67 -0.32 13.58
C ARG A 63 -14.90 0.94 13.19
N TYR A 64 -15.60 2.07 13.25
CA TYR A 64 -15.06 3.38 12.86
C TYR A 64 -13.84 3.78 13.70
N ASP A 65 -13.82 3.38 14.98
CA ASP A 65 -12.68 3.52 15.90
C ASP A 65 -11.39 2.91 15.35
N LEU A 66 -11.52 1.79 14.63
CA LEU A 66 -10.40 1.08 14.00
C LEU A 66 -10.12 1.59 12.58
N ALA A 67 -11.13 2.03 11.85
CA ALA A 67 -10.99 2.48 10.47
C ALA A 67 -10.23 3.82 10.37
N ILE A 68 -10.59 4.79 11.22
CA ILE A 68 -10.03 6.16 11.23
C ILE A 68 -8.48 6.17 11.24
N PRO A 69 -7.78 5.56 12.21
CA PRO A 69 -6.32 5.67 12.28
C PRO A 69 -5.61 5.02 11.07
N ARG A 70 -6.27 4.06 10.40
CA ARG A 70 -5.73 3.41 9.21
C ARG A 70 -5.89 4.27 7.96
N PHE A 71 -7.02 4.97 7.84
CA PHE A 71 -7.20 5.98 6.81
C PHE A 71 -6.22 7.15 7.01
N GLU A 72 -6.05 7.63 8.24
CA GLU A 72 -5.10 8.70 8.56
C GLU A 72 -3.67 8.33 8.16
N PHE A 73 -3.26 7.07 8.39
CA PHE A 73 -1.96 6.58 7.93
C PHE A 73 -1.81 6.68 6.40
N ALA A 74 -2.82 6.28 5.63
CA ALA A 74 -2.80 6.35 4.17
C ALA A 74 -2.82 7.80 3.64
N ILE A 75 -3.61 8.67 4.29
CA ILE A 75 -3.67 10.11 3.99
C ILE A 75 -2.30 10.76 4.21
N ASN A 76 -1.65 10.48 5.35
CA ASN A 76 -0.34 11.03 5.69
C ASN A 76 0.77 10.51 4.77
N ALA A 77 0.63 9.30 4.24
CA ALA A 77 1.53 8.78 3.23
C ALA A 77 1.34 9.47 1.85
N GLY A 78 0.18 10.10 1.62
CA GLY A 78 -0.18 10.68 0.32
C GLY A 78 -0.75 9.68 -0.69
N TRP A 79 -1.16 8.50 -0.22
CA TRP A 79 -1.66 7.40 -1.07
C TRP A 79 -3.13 7.14 -0.70
N ILE A 80 -4.03 8.01 -1.15
CA ILE A 80 -5.46 7.85 -0.95
C ILE A 80 -6.23 8.34 -2.16
N ASP A 81 -7.31 7.63 -2.51
CA ASP A 81 -8.21 8.00 -3.59
C ASP A 81 -9.52 8.60 -3.05
N GLY A 82 -10.34 9.13 -3.95
CA GLY A 82 -11.60 9.79 -3.60
C GLY A 82 -12.60 8.86 -2.89
N MET A 83 -12.57 7.56 -3.17
CA MET A 83 -13.47 6.58 -2.53
C MET A 83 -13.08 6.33 -1.07
N ASN A 84 -11.79 6.17 -0.79
CA ASN A 84 -11.28 6.02 0.57
C ASN A 84 -11.44 7.31 1.38
N LEU A 85 -11.29 8.48 0.74
CA LEU A 85 -11.58 9.77 1.35
C LEU A 85 -13.06 9.90 1.75
N TYR A 86 -13.98 9.45 0.90
CA TYR A 86 -15.42 9.40 1.22
C TYR A 86 -15.68 8.52 2.45
N GLN A 87 -15.14 7.30 2.48
CA GLN A 87 -15.33 6.39 3.61
C GLN A 87 -14.74 6.94 4.91
N TYR A 88 -13.59 7.61 4.82
CA TYR A 88 -12.99 8.29 5.96
C TYR A 88 -13.86 9.45 6.47
N ALA A 89 -14.42 10.26 5.55
CA ALA A 89 -15.33 11.34 5.90
C ALA A 89 -16.62 10.84 6.57
N ASP A 90 -17.19 9.73 6.08
CA ASP A 90 -18.33 9.07 6.73
C ASP A 90 -17.95 8.56 8.13
N CYS A 91 -16.78 7.91 8.29
CA CYS A 91 -16.29 7.49 9.61
C CYS A 91 -16.26 8.67 10.60
N LEU A 92 -15.70 9.80 10.18
CA LEU A 92 -15.63 11.02 10.99
C LEU A 92 -17.02 11.57 11.33
N GLU A 93 -17.97 11.51 10.39
CA GLU A 93 -19.34 11.93 10.65
C GLU A 93 -19.98 11.05 11.74
N LYS A 94 -19.84 9.73 11.61
CA LYS A 94 -20.40 8.76 12.57
C LYS A 94 -19.79 8.85 13.96
N THR A 95 -18.54 9.31 14.08
CA THR A 95 -17.88 9.53 15.37
C THR A 95 -18.07 10.95 15.93
N GLY A 96 -18.79 11.83 15.22
CA GLY A 96 -19.11 13.18 15.67
C GLY A 96 -18.09 14.26 15.29
N GLU A 97 -17.06 13.91 14.51
CA GLU A 97 -16.04 14.82 13.98
C GLU A 97 -16.55 15.60 12.74
N ILE A 98 -17.73 16.24 12.88
CA ILE A 98 -18.50 16.82 11.77
C ILE A 98 -17.71 17.84 10.95
N LYS A 99 -16.88 18.67 11.60
CA LYS A 99 -16.08 19.69 10.89
C LYS A 99 -15.03 19.06 9.98
N LYS A 100 -14.32 18.03 10.46
CA LYS A 100 -13.33 17.30 9.66
C LYS A 100 -14.02 16.50 8.58
N SER A 101 -15.13 15.84 8.90
CA SER A 101 -15.93 15.09 7.92
C SER A 101 -16.28 15.92 6.69
N LYS A 102 -16.84 17.13 6.88
CA LYS A 102 -17.18 18.04 5.77
C LYS A 102 -15.98 18.39 4.88
N LEU A 103 -14.82 18.65 5.49
CA LEU A 103 -13.59 18.94 4.75
C LEU A 103 -13.19 17.75 3.87
N TYR A 104 -13.26 16.53 4.41
CA TYR A 104 -12.86 15.32 3.70
C TYR A 104 -13.89 14.87 2.66
N PHE A 105 -15.18 15.12 2.86
CA PHE A 105 -16.18 14.94 1.81
C PHE A 105 -15.97 15.88 0.62
N GLN A 106 -15.61 17.15 0.86
CA GLN A 106 -15.24 18.06 -0.23
C GLN A 106 -13.99 17.55 -0.97
N ARG A 107 -12.96 17.12 -0.24
CA ARG A 107 -11.76 16.56 -0.85
C ARG A 107 -12.05 15.28 -1.65
N ALA A 108 -12.93 14.42 -1.14
CA ALA A 108 -13.41 13.24 -1.85
C ALA A 108 -14.14 13.61 -3.14
N PHE A 109 -14.99 14.64 -3.11
CA PHE A 109 -15.67 15.17 -4.29
C PHE A 109 -14.67 15.66 -5.33
N ASP A 110 -13.70 16.48 -4.93
CA ASP A 110 -12.72 17.06 -5.86
C ASP A 110 -11.91 15.95 -6.56
N GLU A 111 -11.37 15.00 -5.79
CA GLU A 111 -10.61 13.84 -6.29
C GLU A 111 -11.46 12.93 -7.21
N LEU A 112 -12.68 12.58 -6.78
CA LEU A 112 -13.59 11.76 -7.60
C LEU A 112 -13.97 12.48 -8.88
N SER A 113 -14.20 13.80 -8.84
CA SER A 113 -14.60 14.57 -10.01
C SER A 113 -13.48 14.66 -11.05
N GLU A 114 -12.22 14.62 -10.60
CA GLU A 114 -11.04 14.67 -11.46
C GLU A 114 -10.75 13.31 -12.11
N PHE A 115 -10.73 12.23 -11.33
CA PHE A 115 -10.30 10.92 -11.81
C PHE A 115 -11.45 9.98 -12.22
N TYR A 116 -12.64 10.17 -11.64
CA TYR A 116 -13.79 9.27 -11.80
C TYR A 116 -15.12 10.06 -11.96
N PRO A 117 -15.27 10.91 -12.98
CA PRO A 117 -16.38 11.88 -13.09
C PRO A 117 -17.79 11.26 -13.16
N ASN A 118 -17.88 9.97 -13.49
CA ASN A 118 -19.14 9.22 -13.59
C ASN A 118 -19.39 8.28 -12.40
N HIS A 119 -18.65 8.44 -11.30
CA HIS A 119 -18.79 7.60 -10.11
C HIS A 119 -20.10 7.94 -9.36
N THR A 120 -20.85 6.93 -8.92
CA THR A 120 -22.16 7.11 -8.23
C THR A 120 -22.05 7.95 -6.96
N LEU A 121 -20.95 7.82 -6.22
CA LEU A 121 -20.65 8.64 -5.04
C LEU A 121 -20.64 10.16 -5.32
N LEU A 122 -20.34 10.59 -6.55
CA LEU A 122 -20.43 12.02 -6.88
C LEU A 122 -21.86 12.54 -6.85
N ASP A 123 -22.84 11.72 -7.23
CA ASP A 123 -24.25 12.11 -7.18
C ASP A 123 -24.74 12.21 -5.73
N GLU A 124 -24.29 11.28 -4.87
CA GLU A 124 -24.55 11.36 -3.43
C GLU A 124 -23.94 12.63 -2.82
N LEU A 125 -22.68 12.93 -3.14
CA LEU A 125 -22.00 14.14 -2.66
C LEU A 125 -22.67 15.41 -3.17
N ARG A 126 -23.14 15.44 -4.42
CA ARG A 126 -23.93 16.58 -4.97
C ARG A 126 -25.25 16.75 -4.23
N ALA A 127 -25.94 15.65 -3.92
CA ALA A 127 -27.19 15.68 -3.17
C ALA A 127 -26.99 16.22 -1.73
N GLN A 128 -25.82 16.00 -1.14
CA GLN A 128 -25.41 16.59 0.14
C GLN A 128 -24.93 18.05 0.02
N GLY A 129 -24.83 18.59 -1.19
CA GLY A 129 -24.48 19.98 -1.46
C GLY A 129 -23.01 20.26 -1.80
N TYR A 130 -22.18 19.22 -1.95
CA TYR A 130 -20.79 19.37 -2.41
C TYR A 130 -20.73 19.67 -3.90
N LYS A 131 -19.83 20.57 -4.27
CA LYS A 131 -19.63 21.01 -5.66
C LYS A 131 -18.18 21.40 -5.87
N LYS A 132 -17.75 21.46 -7.12
CA LYS A 132 -16.40 21.90 -7.45
C LYS A 132 -16.24 23.35 -7.01
N ASN A 133 -15.25 23.61 -6.18
CA ASN A 133 -14.89 24.99 -5.84
C ASN A 133 -14.14 25.56 -7.05
N ASN A 134 -14.67 26.65 -7.63
CA ASN A 134 -14.05 27.39 -8.72
C ASN A 134 -12.81 28.14 -8.25
#